data_AF-A0A6P8U7B4-F1
#
_entry.id   AF-A0A6P8U7B4-F1
#
_cell.length_a   1.000
_cell.length_b   1.000
_cell.length_c   1.000
_cell.angle_alpha   90.00
_cell.angle_beta   90.00
_cell.angle_gamma   90.00
#
_symmetry.space_group_name_H-M   'P 1'
#
loop_
_entity.id
_entity.type
_entity.pdbx_description
1 polymer ?
#
loop_
_entity_poly.entity_id
_entity_poly.type
_entity_poly.pdbx_seq_one_letter_code
_entity_poly.pdbx_strand_id
1 'polypeptide(L)'
;MTHYKLANKSLSSFIECSRKTHRITHRSSVHIMSSALERPVNTDSAKPAEDRWSVRYVTGDLFSCPGDEALAHCISEDCRMGAGIAVMFKKNFKGVEELKEQKKLTGECAVLKRESRFVYYLITKKKASQKPTYDSLARSLENMRSHCESNSVTRISMPRIGCGLDKLQWNKVAEILEQVFKPTNISITVYSLPERPESKVMKENMRR
;
A
#
# COMPACT_ATOMS: atom_id res chain seq x y z
N MET A 1 19.11 39.49 -35.79
CA MET A 1 20.56 39.20 -35.64
C MET A 1 20.91 39.38 -34.19
N THR A 2 20.89 38.30 -33.42
CA THR A 2 21.31 38.28 -32.03
C THR A 2 21.96 36.94 -31.77
N HIS A 3 23.20 37.03 -31.31
CA HIS A 3 24.11 35.95 -30.98
C HIS A 3 23.52 35.01 -29.93
N TYR A 4 23.85 33.72 -29.96
CA TYR A 4 24.74 33.11 -28.97
C TYR A 4 25.24 31.76 -29.49
N LYS A 5 26.55 31.60 -29.37
CA LYS A 5 27.38 30.49 -29.82
C LYS A 5 27.84 29.75 -28.57
N LEU A 6 28.00 28.44 -28.71
CA LEU A 6 28.96 27.54 -28.05
C LEU A 6 28.39 26.38 -27.23
N ALA A 7 28.89 25.23 -27.66
CA ALA A 7 28.80 23.90 -27.10
C ALA A 7 29.73 23.70 -25.90
N ASN A 8 29.44 22.68 -25.09
CA ASN A 8 30.41 21.81 -24.41
C ASN A 8 29.66 20.57 -23.92
N LYS A 9 29.90 19.39 -24.50
CA LYS A 9 30.91 18.37 -24.16
C LYS A 9 30.69 17.69 -22.79
N SER A 10 30.22 16.44 -22.88
CA SER A 10 30.72 15.21 -22.24
C SER A 10 31.37 15.33 -20.86
N LEU A 11 30.87 14.55 -19.89
CA LEU A 11 31.74 13.79 -19.00
C LEU A 11 31.02 12.59 -18.37
N SER A 12 31.53 11.42 -18.70
CA SER A 12 31.30 10.13 -18.06
C SER A 12 32.29 9.91 -16.91
N SER A 13 31.93 8.96 -16.04
CA SER A 13 32.76 8.18 -15.11
C SER A 13 33.30 8.88 -13.85
N PHE A 14 33.12 8.22 -12.70
CA PHE A 14 34.13 7.95 -11.66
C PHE A 14 33.44 7.25 -10.49
N ILE A 15 33.81 6.00 -10.19
CA ILE A 15 34.38 5.52 -8.90
C ILE A 15 34.84 4.07 -9.15
N GLU A 16 36.16 3.89 -9.24
CA GLU A 16 36.85 2.61 -9.11
C GLU A 16 37.82 2.76 -7.94
N CYS A 17 37.72 1.89 -6.93
CA CYS A 17 38.56 1.93 -5.74
C CYS A 17 39.42 0.65 -5.65
N SER A 18 40.67 0.83 -6.10
CA SER A 18 41.94 0.22 -5.69
C SER A 18 41.97 -1.11 -4.91
N ARG A 19 42.67 -2.11 -5.46
CA ARG A 19 43.50 -3.05 -4.68
C ARG A 19 44.90 -3.16 -5.30
N LYS A 20 45.91 -2.91 -4.46
CA LYS A 20 47.34 -3.05 -4.75
C LYS A 20 47.80 -4.52 -4.66
N THR A 21 48.91 -4.73 -5.36
CA THR A 21 49.66 -5.95 -5.71
C THR A 21 50.47 -6.58 -4.55
N HIS A 22 50.80 -7.89 -4.64
CA HIS A 22 52.18 -8.43 -4.57
C HIS A 22 52.29 -9.99 -4.76
N ARG A 23 52.95 -10.37 -5.86
CA ARG A 23 54.01 -11.38 -6.13
C ARG A 23 54.17 -12.71 -5.32
N ILE A 24 53.90 -13.83 -5.99
CA ILE A 24 54.68 -15.07 -6.31
C ILE A 24 55.78 -15.60 -5.33
N THR A 25 55.71 -16.89 -4.90
CA THR A 25 56.60 -18.04 -5.30
C THR A 25 56.25 -19.41 -4.65
N HIS A 26 56.04 -20.42 -5.51
CA HIS A 26 56.45 -21.86 -5.50
C HIS A 26 56.56 -22.74 -4.22
N ARG A 27 55.94 -23.95 -4.25
CA ARG A 27 56.59 -25.30 -4.28
C ARG A 27 55.90 -26.42 -3.43
N SER A 28 55.44 -27.46 -4.15
CA SER A 28 55.43 -28.93 -3.89
C SER A 28 54.66 -29.62 -2.73
N SER A 29 53.98 -30.71 -3.15
CA SER A 29 53.29 -31.82 -2.45
C SER A 29 53.88 -32.43 -1.18
N VAL A 30 53.01 -32.83 -0.24
CA VAL A 30 52.83 -34.23 0.23
C VAL A 30 51.50 -34.41 1.00
N HIS A 31 50.91 -35.61 0.89
CA HIS A 31 49.72 -36.12 1.60
C HIS A 31 49.99 -36.38 3.10
N ILE A 32 48.93 -36.42 3.92
CA ILE A 32 48.51 -37.51 4.84
C ILE A 32 47.37 -37.02 5.75
N MET A 33 46.37 -37.90 5.94
CA MET A 33 45.15 -37.70 6.72
C MET A 33 45.40 -37.63 8.24
N SER A 34 44.53 -36.95 9.00
CA SER A 34 43.79 -37.56 10.14
C SER A 34 43.10 -36.52 11.05
N SER A 35 41.91 -36.94 11.49
CA SER A 35 41.20 -36.63 12.73
C SER A 35 40.29 -35.40 12.76
N ALA A 36 39.01 -35.75 12.90
CA ALA A 36 37.85 -34.92 13.10
C ALA A 36 37.80 -34.34 14.51
N LEU A 37 37.32 -33.08 14.62
CA LEU A 37 36.43 -32.60 15.68
C LEU A 37 35.92 -31.21 15.32
N GLU A 38 35.06 -31.11 14.31
CA GLU A 38 34.22 -29.92 14.14
C GLU A 38 32.98 -30.05 15.04
N ARG A 39 32.86 -29.15 16.00
CA ARG A 39 31.67 -29.00 16.82
C ARG A 39 30.58 -28.38 15.94
N PRO A 40 29.37 -28.95 15.85
CA PRO A 40 28.28 -28.27 15.15
C PRO A 40 27.90 -27.05 16.00
N VAL A 41 28.24 -25.86 15.50
CA VAL A 41 27.63 -24.63 16.00
C VAL A 41 26.17 -24.72 15.63
N ASN A 42 25.37 -24.96 16.67
CA ASN A 42 23.92 -25.00 16.64
C ASN A 42 23.44 -23.68 16.02
N THR A 43 23.09 -23.73 14.74
CA THR A 43 22.30 -22.68 14.13
C THR A 43 20.93 -22.78 14.76
N ASP A 44 20.77 -22.06 15.88
CA ASP A 44 19.47 -21.70 16.41
C ASP A 44 18.73 -21.01 15.27
N SER A 45 17.95 -21.86 14.60
CA SER A 45 17.04 -21.51 13.55
C SER A 45 15.92 -20.77 14.26
N ALA A 46 16.12 -19.47 14.45
CA ALA A 46 15.04 -18.57 14.79
C ALA A 46 14.06 -18.60 13.62
N LYS A 47 13.12 -19.54 13.68
CA LYS A 47 11.92 -19.52 12.85
C LYS A 47 11.21 -18.20 13.17
N PRO A 48 10.98 -17.29 12.22
CA PRO A 48 9.97 -16.27 12.42
C PRO A 48 8.63 -16.98 12.24
N ALA A 49 8.07 -17.47 13.34
CA ALA A 49 6.71 -17.91 13.37
C ALA A 49 5.80 -16.67 13.50
N GLU A 50 5.04 -16.44 12.43
CA GLU A 50 3.80 -15.65 12.37
C GLU A 50 3.88 -14.12 12.45
N ASP A 51 4.27 -13.49 11.34
CA ASP A 51 3.79 -12.13 11.00
C ASP A 51 3.25 -12.13 9.56
N ARG A 52 2.22 -12.96 9.37
CA ARG A 52 1.51 -13.08 8.09
C ARG A 52 0.48 -11.96 7.98
N TRP A 53 0.25 -11.49 6.76
CA TRP A 53 -0.90 -10.68 6.42
C TRP A 53 -2.17 -11.12 7.17
N SER A 54 -2.88 -10.14 7.75
CA SER A 54 -4.12 -10.35 8.47
C SER A 54 -5.18 -9.33 8.08
N VAL A 55 -6.45 -9.75 8.07
CA VAL A 55 -7.61 -8.87 7.91
C VAL A 55 -8.47 -8.94 9.16
N ARG A 56 -8.71 -7.80 9.78
CA ARG A 56 -9.63 -7.65 10.91
C ARG A 56 -10.84 -6.82 10.51
N TYR A 57 -11.97 -7.10 11.15
CA TYR A 57 -13.21 -6.35 10.94
C TYR A 57 -13.62 -5.67 12.24
N VAL A 58 -13.91 -4.38 12.16
CA VAL A 58 -14.28 -3.55 13.32
C VAL A 58 -15.59 -2.82 13.02
N THR A 59 -16.53 -2.88 13.96
CA THR A 59 -17.72 -2.03 13.93
C THR A 59 -17.40 -0.72 14.63
N GLY A 60 -17.40 0.40 13.90
CA GLY A 60 -17.02 1.71 14.43
C GLY A 60 -16.77 2.77 13.35
N ASP A 61 -16.38 3.97 13.77
CA ASP A 61 -15.92 5.01 12.85
C ASP A 61 -14.50 4.70 12.38
N LEU A 62 -14.26 4.78 11.07
CA LEU A 62 -12.93 4.58 10.50
C LEU A 62 -11.92 5.61 11.04
N PHE A 63 -12.36 6.85 11.26
CA PHE A 63 -11.45 7.91 11.70
C PHE A 63 -11.08 7.84 13.18
N SER A 64 -11.65 6.89 13.94
CA SER A 64 -11.19 6.58 15.31
C SER A 64 -10.07 5.53 15.34
N CYS A 65 -9.54 5.10 14.20
CA CYS A 65 -8.42 4.16 14.15
C CYS A 65 -7.14 4.78 14.77
N PRO A 66 -6.16 3.96 15.19
CA PRO A 66 -4.93 4.45 15.81
C PRO A 66 -4.20 5.52 14.98
N GLY A 67 -3.57 6.46 15.69
CA GLY A 67 -2.88 7.67 15.22
C GLY A 67 -1.86 7.47 14.10
N ASP A 68 -1.23 6.30 14.12
CA ASP A 68 -0.06 5.91 13.35
C ASP A 68 -0.39 4.89 12.23
N GLU A 69 -1.64 4.47 12.10
CA GLU A 69 -2.07 3.61 11.00
C GLU A 69 -2.31 4.40 9.73
N ALA A 70 -1.89 3.84 8.59
CA ALA A 70 -2.25 4.42 7.31
C ALA A 70 -3.76 4.28 7.06
N LEU A 71 -4.32 5.20 6.28
CA LEU A 71 -5.72 5.15 5.88
C LEU A 71 -5.83 4.92 4.38
N ALA A 72 -6.88 4.21 3.93
CA ALA A 72 -7.14 4.05 2.50
C ALA A 72 -8.62 4.22 2.14
N HIS A 73 -8.89 4.85 0.99
CA HIS A 73 -10.22 4.85 0.38
C HIS A 73 -10.15 5.02 -1.16
N CYS A 74 -11.28 4.78 -1.83
CA CYS A 74 -11.39 4.94 -3.28
C CYS A 74 -11.85 6.35 -3.70
N ILE A 75 -11.26 6.88 -4.76
CA ILE A 75 -11.68 8.12 -5.44
C ILE A 75 -11.64 7.97 -6.97
N SER A 76 -12.09 9.04 -7.64
CA SER A 76 -11.94 9.25 -9.09
C SER A 76 -10.73 10.15 -9.40
N GLU A 77 -10.21 10.06 -10.63
CA GLU A 77 -9.13 10.92 -11.15
C GLU A 77 -9.44 12.42 -10.96
N ASP A 78 -10.71 12.81 -11.13
CA ASP A 78 -11.18 14.20 -10.95
C ASP A 78 -11.14 14.72 -9.49
N CYS A 79 -10.78 13.86 -8.52
CA CYS A 79 -10.65 14.19 -7.09
C CYS A 79 -11.86 14.91 -6.49
N ARG A 80 -13.08 14.69 -7.02
CA ARG A 80 -14.28 15.44 -6.59
C ARG A 80 -14.63 15.21 -5.11
N MET A 81 -14.52 13.95 -4.67
CA MET A 81 -14.78 13.49 -3.29
C MET A 81 -16.05 14.09 -2.65
N GLY A 82 -17.15 14.12 -3.41
CA GLY A 82 -18.38 14.82 -3.04
C GLY A 82 -19.46 13.98 -2.34
N ALA A 83 -19.22 12.69 -2.10
CA ALA A 83 -20.20 11.81 -1.48
C ALA A 83 -19.56 10.70 -0.64
N GLY A 84 -20.35 10.11 0.26
CA GLY A 84 -19.92 9.04 1.15
C GLY A 84 -18.75 9.43 2.05
N ILE A 85 -17.94 8.45 2.43
CA ILE A 85 -16.79 8.67 3.32
C ILE A 85 -15.73 9.59 2.71
N ALA A 86 -15.67 9.70 1.37
CA ALA A 86 -14.71 10.57 0.69
C ALA A 86 -14.85 12.05 1.06
N VAL A 87 -16.06 12.51 1.42
CA VAL A 87 -16.28 13.87 1.94
C VAL A 87 -15.52 14.09 3.24
N MET A 88 -15.53 13.08 4.13
CA MET A 88 -14.82 13.14 5.41
C MET A 88 -13.31 13.11 5.20
N PHE A 89 -12.79 12.28 4.29
CA PHE A 89 -11.37 12.32 3.90
C PHE A 89 -10.95 13.71 3.39
N LYS A 90 -11.75 14.31 2.51
CA LYS A 90 -11.52 15.66 1.97
C LYS A 90 -11.51 16.72 3.09
N LYS A 91 -12.45 16.64 4.03
CA LYS A 91 -12.55 17.57 5.17
C LYS A 91 -11.37 17.43 6.12
N ASN A 92 -10.98 16.20 6.47
CA ASN A 92 -9.99 15.91 7.50
C ASN A 92 -8.55 16.11 6.99
N PHE A 93 -8.24 15.66 5.77
CA PHE A 93 -6.85 15.64 5.26
C PHE A 93 -6.54 16.72 4.23
N LYS A 94 -7.57 17.39 3.68
CA LYS A 94 -7.43 18.44 2.67
C LYS A 94 -6.56 17.95 1.48
N GLY A 95 -5.78 18.82 0.84
CA GLY A 95 -4.77 18.40 -0.15
C GLY A 95 -5.31 18.01 -1.52
N VAL A 96 -6.49 18.49 -1.93
CA VAL A 96 -7.06 18.16 -3.25
C VAL A 96 -6.15 18.58 -4.41
N GLU A 97 -5.53 19.76 -4.33
CA GLU A 97 -4.62 20.22 -5.39
C GLU A 97 -3.32 19.39 -5.39
N GLU A 98 -2.78 19.05 -4.22
CA GLU A 98 -1.61 18.17 -4.08
C GLU A 98 -1.87 16.77 -4.66
N LEU A 99 -3.10 16.24 -4.51
CA LEU A 99 -3.51 14.98 -5.15
C LEU A 99 -3.57 15.09 -6.68
N LYS A 100 -4.09 16.21 -7.20
CA LYS A 100 -4.17 16.44 -8.66
C LYS A 100 -2.78 16.64 -9.28
N GLU A 101 -1.87 17.29 -8.58
CA GLU A 101 -0.49 17.53 -9.02
C GLU A 101 0.30 16.23 -9.20
N GLN A 102 -0.05 15.18 -8.45
CA GLN A 102 0.51 13.83 -8.63
C GLN A 102 0.09 13.18 -9.97
N LYS A 103 -0.95 13.70 -10.63
CA LYS A 103 -1.45 13.27 -11.95
C LYS A 103 -1.69 11.75 -12.04
N LYS A 104 -2.19 11.16 -10.95
CA LYS A 104 -2.48 9.72 -10.89
C LYS A 104 -3.70 9.36 -11.73
N LEU A 105 -3.59 8.24 -12.42
CA LEU A 105 -4.59 7.69 -13.33
C LEU A 105 -5.31 6.49 -12.71
N THR A 106 -6.41 6.08 -13.34
CA THR A 106 -7.16 4.88 -12.95
C THR A 106 -6.24 3.65 -12.87
N GLY A 107 -6.30 2.94 -11.75
CA GLY A 107 -5.43 1.81 -11.43
C GLY A 107 -4.18 2.20 -10.66
N GLU A 108 -3.97 3.48 -10.33
CA GLU A 108 -2.86 3.94 -9.49
C GLU A 108 -3.35 4.37 -8.10
N CYS A 109 -2.40 4.66 -7.21
CA CYS A 109 -2.65 5.20 -5.89
C CYS A 109 -1.99 6.59 -5.76
N ALA A 110 -2.76 7.60 -5.37
CA ALA A 110 -2.23 8.87 -4.89
C ALA A 110 -2.00 8.79 -3.38
N VAL A 111 -1.02 9.55 -2.87
CA VAL A 111 -0.60 9.46 -1.47
C VAL A 111 -0.46 10.85 -0.87
N LEU A 112 -1.01 11.03 0.32
CA LEU A 112 -0.75 12.19 1.16
C LEU A 112 -0.04 11.73 2.43
N LYS A 113 1.04 12.43 2.81
CA LYS A 113 1.63 12.28 4.14
C LYS A 113 1.03 13.33 5.06
N ARG A 114 0.44 12.91 6.18
CA ARG A 114 -0.17 13.80 7.17
C ARG A 114 0.29 13.35 8.55
N GLU A 115 0.93 14.25 9.28
CA GLU A 115 1.51 13.94 10.58
C GLU A 115 2.42 12.69 10.51
N SER A 116 2.11 11.66 11.29
CA SER A 116 2.84 10.40 11.37
C SER A 116 2.31 9.30 10.46
N ARG A 117 1.31 9.56 9.59
CA ARG A 117 0.70 8.52 8.75
C ARG A 117 0.62 8.88 7.26
N PHE A 118 0.40 7.85 6.46
CA PHE A 118 0.03 7.97 5.05
C PHE A 118 -1.48 7.86 4.87
N VAL A 119 -2.01 8.61 3.92
CA VAL A 119 -3.40 8.51 3.47
C VAL A 119 -3.39 8.17 1.98
N TYR A 120 -3.90 6.99 1.67
CA TYR A 120 -3.94 6.38 0.34
C TYR A 120 -5.27 6.64 -0.35
N TYR A 121 -5.17 7.17 -1.57
CA TYR A 121 -6.29 7.51 -2.43
C TYR A 121 -6.24 6.61 -3.66
N LEU A 122 -6.98 5.50 -3.61
CA LEU A 122 -7.05 4.51 -4.67
C LEU A 122 -7.85 5.09 -5.84
N ILE A 123 -7.18 5.34 -6.97
CA ILE A 123 -7.82 5.91 -8.16
C ILE A 123 -8.47 4.78 -8.94
N THR A 124 -9.77 4.57 -8.76
CA THR A 124 -10.46 3.38 -9.29
C THR A 124 -11.33 3.67 -10.52
N LYS A 125 -11.49 4.94 -10.87
CA LYS A 125 -12.33 5.38 -11.99
C LYS A 125 -11.93 6.77 -12.47
N LYS A 126 -12.29 7.12 -13.71
CA LYS A 126 -11.97 8.43 -14.29
C LYS A 126 -12.81 9.55 -13.70
N LYS A 127 -14.13 9.37 -13.66
CA LYS A 127 -15.08 10.39 -13.18
C LYS A 127 -15.87 9.92 -11.98
N ALA A 128 -16.24 10.85 -11.09
CA ALA A 128 -17.00 10.53 -9.89
C ALA A 128 -18.36 9.83 -10.16
N SER A 129 -18.98 10.12 -11.31
CA SER A 129 -20.24 9.51 -11.76
C SER A 129 -20.12 8.08 -12.28
N GLN A 130 -18.90 7.65 -12.64
CA GLN A 130 -18.65 6.31 -13.14
C GLN A 130 -18.56 5.29 -12.00
N LYS A 131 -18.55 4.01 -12.38
CA LYS A 131 -18.31 2.88 -11.48
C LYS A 131 -16.92 2.31 -11.75
N PRO A 132 -16.18 1.91 -10.70
CA PRO A 132 -14.90 1.24 -10.88
C PRO A 132 -15.10 -0.20 -11.38
N THR A 133 -14.01 -0.83 -11.81
CA THR A 133 -13.96 -2.26 -12.12
C THR A 133 -13.15 -2.98 -11.05
N TYR A 134 -13.26 -4.31 -10.99
CA TYR A 134 -12.39 -5.11 -10.11
C TYR A 134 -10.92 -5.00 -10.50
N ASP A 135 -10.63 -4.91 -11.81
CA ASP A 135 -9.28 -4.70 -12.33
C ASP A 135 -8.69 -3.35 -11.89
N SER A 136 -9.44 -2.26 -12.02
CA SER A 136 -8.94 -0.94 -11.61
C SER A 136 -8.70 -0.87 -10.10
N LEU A 137 -9.54 -1.55 -9.30
CA LEU A 137 -9.32 -1.70 -7.87
C LEU A 137 -8.06 -2.51 -7.58
N ALA A 138 -7.90 -3.70 -8.18
CA ALA A 138 -6.75 -4.57 -7.97
C ALA A 138 -5.43 -3.85 -8.26
N ARG A 139 -5.33 -3.20 -9.43
CA ARG A 139 -4.14 -2.42 -9.81
C ARG A 139 -3.84 -1.29 -8.82
N SER A 140 -4.87 -0.58 -8.36
CA SER A 140 -4.68 0.50 -7.39
C SER A 140 -4.17 -0.02 -6.03
N LEU A 141 -4.63 -1.20 -5.61
CA LEU A 141 -4.17 -1.87 -4.40
C LEU A 141 -2.74 -2.39 -4.53
N GLU A 142 -2.37 -2.94 -5.69
CA GLU A 142 -0.98 -3.33 -5.98
C GLU A 142 -0.04 -2.12 -5.94
N ASN A 143 -0.47 -0.99 -6.53
CA ASN A 143 0.30 0.24 -6.49
C ASN A 143 0.45 0.78 -5.04
N MET A 144 -0.62 0.70 -4.24
CA MET A 144 -0.58 1.02 -2.82
C MET A 144 0.36 0.09 -2.05
N ARG A 145 0.33 -1.23 -2.30
CA ARG A 145 1.20 -2.22 -1.67
C ARG A 145 2.67 -1.90 -1.91
N SER A 146 3.05 -1.62 -3.15
CA SER A 146 4.43 -1.25 -3.50
C SER A 146 4.91 -0.02 -2.72
N HIS A 147 4.04 0.97 -2.54
CA HIS A 147 4.37 2.13 -1.71
C HIS A 147 4.51 1.74 -0.23
N CYS A 148 3.64 0.86 0.28
CA CYS A 148 3.70 0.40 1.67
C CYS A 148 5.03 -0.29 1.97
N GLU A 149 5.46 -1.21 1.10
CA GLU A 149 6.73 -1.94 1.23
C GLU A 149 7.93 -0.98 1.21
N SER A 150 7.91 0.00 0.30
CA SER A 150 8.99 1.00 0.17
C SER A 150 9.08 1.95 1.37
N ASN A 151 8.00 2.12 2.13
CA ASN A 151 7.92 3.07 3.23
C ASN A 151 7.69 2.39 4.59
N SER A 152 7.87 1.07 4.66
CA SER A 152 7.69 0.28 5.89
C SER A 152 6.31 0.47 6.56
N VAL A 153 5.25 0.64 5.77
CA VAL A 153 3.88 0.72 6.26
C VAL A 153 3.34 -0.68 6.44
N THR A 154 3.08 -1.08 7.69
CA THR A 154 2.61 -2.43 8.02
C THR A 154 1.16 -2.47 8.49
N ARG A 155 0.50 -1.34 8.72
CA ARG A 155 -0.89 -1.30 9.20
C ARG A 155 -1.72 -0.29 8.45
N ILE A 156 -2.85 -0.75 7.90
CA ILE A 156 -3.77 0.06 7.10
C ILE A 156 -5.19 -0.11 7.62
N SER A 157 -5.86 1.00 7.89
CA SER A 157 -7.27 1.07 8.23
C SER A 157 -8.08 1.58 7.03
N MET A 158 -9.17 0.91 6.68
CA MET A 158 -10.00 1.27 5.52
C MET A 158 -11.48 0.93 5.74
N PRO A 159 -12.42 1.56 5.02
CA PRO A 159 -13.81 1.12 5.03
C PRO A 159 -13.98 -0.10 4.12
N ARG A 160 -15.22 -0.58 3.93
CA ARG A 160 -15.53 -1.51 2.84
C ARG A 160 -15.39 -0.83 1.46
N ILE A 161 -14.16 -0.71 0.99
CA ILE A 161 -13.79 0.01 -0.24
C ILE A 161 -14.52 -0.52 -1.48
N GLY A 162 -14.89 0.37 -2.39
CA GLY A 162 -15.60 0.03 -3.64
C GLY A 162 -17.04 -0.49 -3.51
N CYS A 163 -17.56 -0.75 -2.30
CA CYS A 163 -18.83 -1.48 -2.14
C CYS A 163 -20.08 -0.64 -1.93
N GLY A 164 -19.94 0.64 -1.57
CA GLY A 164 -21.08 1.53 -1.31
C GLY A 164 -21.67 2.12 -2.60
N LEU A 165 -21.32 3.37 -2.88
CA LEU A 165 -21.77 4.07 -4.10
C LEU A 165 -21.17 3.48 -5.38
N ASP A 166 -20.06 2.76 -5.27
CA ASP A 166 -19.31 2.16 -6.37
C ASP A 166 -19.81 0.77 -6.78
N LYS A 167 -20.67 0.15 -5.97
CA LYS A 167 -21.45 -1.07 -6.30
C LYS A 167 -20.62 -2.34 -6.57
N LEU A 168 -19.34 -2.38 -6.20
CA LEU A 168 -18.60 -3.64 -6.14
C LEU A 168 -19.14 -4.51 -5.00
N GLN A 169 -18.91 -5.82 -5.10
CA GLN A 169 -19.33 -6.78 -4.08
C GLN A 169 -18.18 -7.05 -3.11
N TRP A 170 -18.45 -6.97 -1.80
CA TRP A 170 -17.41 -7.06 -0.78
C TRP A 170 -16.68 -8.40 -0.77
N ASN A 171 -17.36 -9.52 -1.05
CA ASN A 171 -16.73 -10.83 -1.15
C ASN A 171 -15.59 -10.83 -2.20
N LYS A 172 -15.83 -10.29 -3.39
CA LYS A 172 -14.82 -10.18 -4.44
C LYS A 172 -13.71 -9.19 -4.09
N VAL A 173 -14.06 -8.08 -3.44
CA VAL A 173 -13.07 -7.11 -2.96
C VAL A 173 -12.16 -7.73 -1.89
N ALA A 174 -12.71 -8.53 -0.98
CA ALA A 174 -11.95 -9.24 0.04
C ALA A 174 -11.00 -10.28 -0.56
N GLU A 175 -11.42 -11.01 -1.60
CA GLU A 175 -10.56 -11.91 -2.37
C GLU A 175 -9.38 -11.16 -3.02
N ILE A 176 -9.62 -9.99 -3.60
CA ILE A 176 -8.57 -9.14 -4.19
C ILE A 176 -7.61 -8.65 -3.11
N LEU A 177 -8.11 -8.20 -1.96
CA LEU A 177 -7.27 -7.79 -0.82
C LEU A 177 -6.36 -8.93 -0.37
N GLU A 178 -6.92 -10.14 -0.23
CA GLU A 178 -6.12 -11.32 0.10
C GLU A 178 -5.05 -11.58 -0.97
N GLN A 179 -5.41 -11.62 -2.25
CA GLN A 179 -4.45 -11.87 -3.33
C GLN A 179 -3.28 -10.86 -3.35
N VAL A 180 -3.59 -9.57 -3.15
CA VAL A 180 -2.59 -8.50 -3.22
C VAL A 180 -1.65 -8.53 -2.02
N PHE A 181 -2.18 -8.72 -0.80
CA PHE A 181 -1.42 -8.50 0.43
C PHE A 181 -0.98 -9.76 1.17
N LYS A 182 -1.55 -10.94 0.88
CA LYS A 182 -1.10 -12.23 1.45
C LYS A 182 0.40 -12.50 1.37
N PRO A 183 1.16 -12.07 0.34
CA PRO A 183 2.62 -12.26 0.32
C PRO A 183 3.39 -11.26 1.20
N THR A 184 2.72 -10.33 1.90
CA THR A 184 3.35 -9.27 2.71
C THR A 184 3.07 -9.42 4.21
N ASN A 185 3.74 -8.62 5.02
CA ASN A 185 3.48 -8.46 6.46
C ASN A 185 2.54 -7.27 6.79
N ILE A 186 1.82 -6.77 5.79
CA ILE A 186 0.86 -5.68 5.98
C ILE A 186 -0.38 -6.25 6.68
N SER A 187 -0.99 -5.52 7.59
CA SER A 187 -2.26 -5.87 8.22
C SER A 187 -3.32 -4.85 7.86
N ILE A 188 -4.52 -5.33 7.52
CA ILE A 188 -5.65 -4.47 7.17
C ILE A 188 -6.77 -4.58 8.20
N THR A 189 -7.26 -3.43 8.66
CA THR A 189 -8.46 -3.32 9.51
C THR A 189 -9.58 -2.68 8.71
N VAL A 190 -10.67 -3.43 8.51
CA VAL A 190 -11.84 -2.99 7.77
C VAL A 190 -12.92 -2.49 8.73
N TYR A 191 -13.27 -1.22 8.62
CA TYR A 191 -14.30 -0.59 9.45
C TYR A 191 -15.67 -0.62 8.75
N SER A 192 -16.71 -0.86 9.55
CA SER A 192 -18.12 -0.74 9.15
C SER A 192 -18.90 -0.02 10.23
N LEU A 193 -19.82 0.87 9.85
CA LEU A 193 -20.70 1.51 10.83
C LEU A 193 -21.67 0.47 11.42
N PRO A 194 -22.14 0.64 12.67
CA PRO A 194 -23.15 -0.24 13.24
C PRO A 194 -24.44 -0.19 12.43
N GLU A 195 -25.12 -1.33 12.33
CA GLU A 195 -26.45 -1.39 11.73
C GLU A 195 -27.41 -0.50 12.52
N ARG A 196 -28.18 0.33 11.82
CA ARG A 196 -29.25 1.08 12.48
C ARG A 196 -30.32 0.06 12.86
N PRO A 197 -30.76 -0.01 14.14
CA PRO A 197 -31.88 -0.86 14.49
C PRO A 197 -33.08 -0.44 13.67
N GLU A 198 -33.68 -1.39 12.94
CA GLU A 198 -34.88 -1.13 12.13
C GLU A 198 -35.99 -0.59 13.03
N SER A 199 -36.51 0.60 12.72
CA SER A 199 -37.70 1.12 13.38
C SER A 199 -38.90 0.28 12.95
N LYS A 200 -39.32 -0.68 13.81
CA LYS A 200 -40.61 -1.36 13.71
C LYS A 200 -41.76 -0.36 13.93
N VAL A 201 -42.06 0.46 12.93
CA VAL A 201 -43.21 1.37 12.97
C VAL A 201 -43.97 1.23 11.66
N MET A 202 -45.24 0.80 11.79
CA MET A 202 -46.31 0.69 10.78
C MET A 202 -46.41 -0.61 9.95
N LYS A 203 -46.95 -1.67 10.58
CA LYS A 203 -47.82 -2.66 9.92
C LYS A 203 -49.06 -2.99 10.75
N GLU A 204 -49.75 -1.98 11.28
CA GLU A 204 -50.99 -2.21 12.03
C GLU A 204 -52.05 -1.12 11.84
N ASN A 205 -52.26 -0.61 10.62
CA ASN A 205 -53.39 0.29 10.33
C ASN A 205 -54.03 0.08 8.95
N MET A 206 -54.00 -1.14 8.41
CA MET A 206 -54.76 -1.49 7.19
C MET A 206 -55.64 -2.73 7.43
N ARG A 207 -56.40 -2.71 8.53
CA ARG A 207 -57.48 -3.65 8.84
C ARG A 207 -58.60 -2.97 9.64
N ARG A 208 -59.05 -1.81 9.17
CA ARG A 208 -60.35 -1.24 9.54
C ARG A 208 -61.06 -0.77 8.30
#